data_AF-A0A2S7QI07-F1
#
_entry.id   AF-A0A2S7QI07-F1
#
_cell.length_a   1.000
_cell.length_b   1.000
_cell.length_c   1.000
_cell.angle_alpha   90.00
_cell.angle_beta   90.00
_cell.angle_gamma   90.00
#
_symmetry.space_group_name_H-M   'P 1'
#
loop_
_entity.id
_entity.type
_entity.pdbx_description
1 polymer ?
#
loop_
_entity_poly.entity_id
_entity_poly.type
_entity_poly.pdbx_seq_one_letter_code
_entity_poly.pdbx_strand_id
1 'polypeptide(L)'
;MGLGQAFNFGTDLATALGIVAVIQAGNVIEETWSIGGPYYPSSILGLLGGNPRDFYNLAYNDNYNISATRDHGAWNRAQSVSNNPYFFSPPFAGFVASVAHPFVVNMFSNHSAEQPNGYLDRATLKSFFGVSGPDSALVWNKGQERIPNNWYRRPSSNPYTLASGVLDTLANLRAYPDSFRVGGNTGTVNSFAGVDLGNLTGGYAVEYAGCNFGHCG
;
A
#
# COMPACT_ATOMS: atom_id res chain seq x y z
N MET A 1 -6.95 -19.56 7.75
CA MET A 1 -7.91 -18.66 7.10
C MET A 1 -7.16 -17.90 6.00
N GLY A 2 -7.67 -17.90 4.77
CA GLY A 2 -7.04 -17.18 3.64
C GLY A 2 -7.53 -15.74 3.51
N LEU A 3 -6.87 -14.92 2.67
CA LEU A 3 -7.21 -13.50 2.47
C LEU A 3 -8.65 -13.27 1.98
N GLY A 4 -9.18 -14.16 1.14
CA GLY A 4 -10.57 -14.10 0.71
C GLY A 4 -11.57 -14.21 1.87
N GLN A 5 -11.30 -15.11 2.83
CA GLN A 5 -12.16 -15.27 4.01
C GLN A 5 -11.96 -14.15 5.03
N ALA A 6 -10.71 -13.68 5.22
CA ALA A 6 -10.39 -12.68 6.22
C ALA A 6 -10.79 -11.25 5.80
N PHE A 7 -10.59 -10.90 4.52
CA PHE A 7 -10.68 -9.52 4.03
C PHE A 7 -11.58 -9.33 2.80
N ASN A 8 -12.25 -10.37 2.33
CA ASN A 8 -12.95 -10.36 1.03
C ASN A 8 -12.05 -9.99 -0.15
N PHE A 9 -10.81 -10.47 -0.10
CA PHE A 9 -9.82 -10.28 -1.15
C PHE A 9 -10.16 -11.17 -2.35
N GLY A 10 -10.18 -10.58 -3.54
CA GLY A 10 -10.50 -11.27 -4.79
C GLY A 10 -9.48 -12.34 -5.13
N THR A 11 -9.96 -13.50 -5.59
CA THR A 11 -9.10 -14.61 -5.99
C THR A 11 -8.20 -14.24 -7.17
N ASP A 12 -8.67 -13.38 -8.07
CA ASP A 12 -7.91 -12.88 -9.21
C ASP A 12 -6.64 -12.13 -8.77
N LEU A 13 -6.79 -11.14 -7.88
CA LEU A 13 -5.68 -10.39 -7.32
C LEU A 13 -4.80 -11.28 -6.42
N ALA A 14 -5.40 -12.13 -5.59
CA ALA A 14 -4.65 -13.08 -4.77
C ALA A 14 -3.75 -13.99 -5.61
N THR A 15 -4.26 -14.47 -6.74
CA THR A 15 -3.53 -15.34 -7.67
C THR A 15 -2.39 -14.58 -8.33
N ALA A 16 -2.64 -13.36 -8.83
CA ALA A 16 -1.61 -12.52 -9.44
C ALA A 16 -0.47 -12.19 -8.46
N LEU A 17 -0.82 -11.81 -7.22
CA LEU A 17 0.17 -11.52 -6.17
C LEU A 17 0.96 -12.78 -5.76
N GLY A 18 0.28 -13.93 -5.63
CA GLY A 18 0.91 -15.21 -5.29
C GLY A 18 1.92 -15.66 -6.34
N ILE A 19 1.56 -15.62 -7.63
CA ILE A 19 2.46 -15.97 -8.74
C ILE A 19 3.72 -15.12 -8.69
N VAL A 20 3.58 -13.80 -8.53
CA VAL A 20 4.76 -12.93 -8.55
C VAL A 20 5.61 -13.10 -7.29
N ALA A 21 5.01 -13.34 -6.13
CA ALA A 21 5.75 -13.64 -4.91
C ALA A 21 6.61 -14.91 -5.06
N VAL A 22 6.07 -15.97 -5.67
CA VAL A 22 6.82 -17.20 -5.99
C VAL A 22 7.98 -16.91 -6.94
N ILE A 23 7.73 -16.18 -8.03
CA ILE A 23 8.75 -15.88 -9.05
C ILE A 23 9.89 -15.03 -8.48
N GLN A 24 9.59 -14.05 -7.63
CA GLN A 24 10.57 -13.06 -7.18
C GLN A 24 11.29 -13.44 -5.89
N ALA A 25 10.58 -14.10 -4.97
CA ALA A 25 11.06 -14.31 -3.60
C ALA A 25 10.82 -15.74 -3.09
N GLY A 26 10.33 -16.64 -3.95
CA GLY A 26 9.95 -17.99 -3.58
C GLY A 26 10.78 -19.08 -4.26
N ASN A 27 10.40 -20.31 -3.96
CA ASN A 27 10.85 -21.50 -4.67
C ASN A 27 9.83 -21.79 -5.77
N VAL A 28 10.23 -21.56 -7.02
CA VAL A 28 9.39 -21.76 -8.21
C VAL A 28 9.03 -23.23 -8.42
N ILE A 29 9.88 -24.18 -7.95
CA ILE A 29 9.62 -25.62 -8.09
C ILE A 29 8.57 -26.07 -7.06
N GLU A 30 8.63 -25.52 -5.86
CA GLU A 30 7.72 -25.88 -4.77
C GLU A 30 6.46 -24.99 -4.73
N GLU A 31 6.41 -23.95 -5.56
CA GLU A 31 5.37 -22.91 -5.55
C GLU A 31 5.17 -22.26 -4.17
N THR A 32 6.24 -22.22 -3.36
CA THR A 32 6.24 -21.65 -2.01
C THR A 32 6.98 -20.33 -2.00
N TRP A 33 6.60 -19.43 -1.11
CA TRP A 33 7.38 -18.23 -0.80
C TRP A 33 7.30 -17.94 0.69
N SER A 34 8.28 -17.21 1.21
CA SER A 34 8.18 -16.64 2.54
C SER A 34 7.70 -15.20 2.45
N ILE A 35 6.70 -14.84 3.25
CA ILE A 35 6.22 -13.45 3.38
C ILE A 35 7.24 -12.53 4.09
N GLY A 36 8.35 -13.08 4.60
CA GLY A 36 9.45 -12.32 5.19
C GLY A 36 10.72 -13.15 5.41
N GLY A 37 11.88 -12.50 5.38
CA GLY A 37 13.18 -13.12 5.71
C GLY A 37 13.52 -13.04 7.21
N PRO A 38 14.78 -13.33 7.61
CA PRO A 38 15.27 -13.07 8.96
C PRO A 38 15.01 -11.61 9.37
N TYR A 39 14.47 -11.44 10.57
CA TYR A 39 13.87 -10.18 11.02
C TYR A 39 14.87 -9.02 11.14
N TYR A 40 14.54 -7.89 10.50
CA TYR A 40 15.09 -6.56 10.80
C TYR A 40 14.12 -5.81 11.73
N PRO A 41 14.57 -4.88 12.60
CA PRO A 41 13.74 -4.23 13.62
C PRO A 41 12.80 -3.15 13.05
N SER A 42 11.95 -3.50 12.09
CA SER A 42 10.95 -2.62 11.50
C SER A 42 9.56 -3.24 11.63
N SER A 43 8.60 -2.48 12.16
CA SER A 43 7.18 -2.84 12.12
C SER A 43 6.72 -3.02 10.66
N ILE A 44 5.64 -3.75 10.42
CA ILE A 44 5.04 -3.87 9.07
C ILE A 44 4.63 -2.49 8.50
N LEU A 45 4.33 -1.50 9.36
CA LEU A 45 4.17 -0.10 8.97
C LEU A 45 5.44 0.52 8.37
N GLY A 46 6.62 0.06 8.80
CA GLY A 46 7.90 0.46 8.21
C GLY A 46 8.06 0.01 6.76
N LEU A 47 7.29 -0.99 6.29
CA LEU A 47 7.23 -1.34 4.86
C LEU A 47 6.48 -0.29 4.03
N LEU A 48 5.62 0.52 4.66
CA LEU A 48 4.98 1.68 4.04
C LEU A 48 5.90 2.90 4.01
N GLY A 49 7.13 2.77 4.53
CA GLY A 49 8.18 3.76 4.59
C GLY A 49 7.92 4.91 5.57
N GLY A 50 8.96 5.72 5.79
CA GLY A 50 8.93 6.81 6.77
C GLY A 50 8.95 6.35 8.23
N ASN A 51 8.69 7.29 9.15
CA ASN A 51 8.51 6.96 10.55
C ASN A 51 7.09 6.37 10.71
N PRO A 52 6.91 5.21 11.37
CA PRO A 52 5.56 4.66 11.60
C PRO A 52 4.56 5.64 12.22
N ARG A 53 5.04 6.64 12.98
CA ARG A 53 4.22 7.71 13.55
C ARG A 53 3.57 8.60 12.49
N ASP A 54 4.22 8.81 11.35
CA ASP A 54 3.72 9.66 10.27
C ASP A 54 2.42 9.10 9.72
N PHE A 55 2.37 7.77 9.50
CA PHE A 55 1.15 7.10 9.09
C PHE A 55 0.04 7.22 10.14
N TYR A 56 0.35 7.08 11.43
CA TYR A 56 -0.66 7.25 12.48
C TYR A 56 -1.23 8.67 12.54
N ASN A 57 -0.48 9.69 12.13
CA ASN A 57 -0.92 11.08 12.12
C ASN A 57 -1.82 11.43 10.92
N LEU A 58 -2.06 10.50 9.98
CA LEU A 58 -2.91 10.73 8.79
C LEU A 58 -4.41 10.80 9.09
N ALA A 59 -4.85 10.35 10.27
CA ALA A 59 -6.27 10.33 10.60
C ALA A 59 -6.85 11.75 10.69
N TYR A 60 -7.99 11.96 10.07
CA TYR A 60 -8.80 13.17 10.20
C TYR A 60 -10.09 12.84 10.96
N ASN A 61 -10.35 13.55 12.05
CA ASN A 61 -11.45 13.22 12.98
C ASN A 61 -11.45 11.74 13.39
N ASP A 62 -10.26 11.23 13.76
CA ASP A 62 -10.00 9.83 14.12
C ASP A 62 -10.30 8.79 13.03
N ASN A 63 -10.56 9.21 11.78
CA ASN A 63 -10.79 8.32 10.67
C ASN A 63 -9.64 8.35 9.66
N TYR A 64 -9.15 7.18 9.26
CA TYR A 64 -8.24 7.02 8.13
C TYR A 64 -9.04 6.92 6.83
N ASN A 65 -8.60 7.65 5.82
CA ASN A 65 -9.24 7.66 4.50
C ASN A 65 -8.20 7.39 3.40
N ILE A 66 -8.68 6.90 2.25
CA ILE A 66 -7.82 6.49 1.14
C ILE A 66 -6.94 7.66 0.67
N SER A 67 -7.48 8.88 0.59
CA SER A 67 -6.73 10.07 0.19
C SER A 67 -5.51 10.32 1.07
N ALA A 68 -5.67 10.34 2.40
CA ALA A 68 -4.54 10.61 3.30
C ALA A 68 -3.46 9.51 3.19
N THR A 69 -3.86 8.24 3.03
CA THR A 69 -2.90 7.15 2.82
C THR A 69 -2.20 7.23 1.48
N ARG A 70 -2.87 7.73 0.43
CA ARG A 70 -2.25 8.00 -0.88
C ARG A 70 -1.22 9.11 -0.76
N ASP A 71 -1.55 10.21 -0.10
CA ASP A 71 -0.66 11.35 0.07
C ASP A 71 0.62 10.91 0.80
N HIS A 72 0.48 10.04 1.80
CA HIS A 72 1.62 9.40 2.46
C HIS A 72 2.44 8.49 1.53
N GLY A 73 1.79 7.72 0.65
CA GLY A 73 2.49 6.91 -0.36
C GLY A 73 3.31 7.76 -1.33
N ALA A 74 2.74 8.87 -1.80
CA ALA A 74 3.44 9.83 -2.65
C ALA A 74 4.62 10.49 -1.92
N TRP A 75 4.42 10.90 -0.66
CA TRP A 75 5.50 11.41 0.18
C TRP A 75 6.62 10.39 0.37
N ASN A 76 6.30 9.13 0.69
CA ASN A 76 7.29 8.08 0.90
C ASN A 76 8.12 7.82 -0.37
N ARG A 77 7.47 7.83 -1.54
CA ARG A 77 8.18 7.74 -2.82
C ARG A 77 9.13 8.91 -3.03
N ALA A 78 8.67 10.14 -2.79
CA ALA A 78 9.51 11.33 -2.91
C ALA A 78 10.72 11.28 -1.94
N GLN A 79 10.52 10.79 -0.72
CA GLN A 79 11.61 10.54 0.24
C GLN A 79 12.58 9.48 -0.26
N SER A 80 12.08 8.41 -0.88
CA SER A 80 12.93 7.35 -1.42
C SER A 80 13.81 7.87 -2.57
N VAL A 81 13.24 8.67 -3.47
CA VAL A 81 14.00 9.31 -4.57
C VAL A 81 15.03 10.31 -4.05
N SER A 82 14.70 11.09 -3.01
CA SER A 82 15.58 12.15 -2.51
C SER A 82 16.65 11.70 -1.52
N ASN A 83 16.49 10.53 -0.89
CA ASN A 83 17.40 10.06 0.16
C ASN A 83 18.11 8.74 -0.14
N ASN A 84 17.64 7.94 -1.11
CA ASN A 84 18.25 6.66 -1.43
C ASN A 84 18.84 6.65 -2.86
N PRO A 85 20.17 6.74 -3.04
CA PRO A 85 20.81 6.73 -4.36
C PRO A 85 20.60 5.42 -5.16
N TYR A 86 20.11 4.37 -4.50
CA TYR A 86 19.79 3.06 -5.09
C TYR A 86 18.30 2.74 -5.05
N PHE A 87 17.44 3.74 -4.86
CA PHE A 87 15.99 3.53 -4.94
C PHE A 87 15.63 2.96 -6.31
N PHE A 88 14.89 1.85 -6.32
CA PHE A 88 14.43 1.19 -7.54
C PHE A 88 13.00 0.70 -7.36
N SER A 89 12.18 0.96 -8.38
CA SER A 89 10.75 0.67 -8.45
C SER A 89 10.50 -0.17 -9.70
N PRO A 90 10.61 -1.52 -9.63
CA PRO A 90 10.33 -2.38 -10.78
C PRO A 90 8.83 -2.42 -11.11
N PRO A 91 8.41 -2.89 -12.30
CA PRO A 91 7.00 -2.85 -12.75
C PRO A 91 5.99 -3.38 -11.73
N PHE A 92 6.18 -4.61 -11.28
CA PHE A 92 5.23 -5.22 -10.35
C PHE A 92 5.30 -4.60 -8.95
N ALA A 93 6.50 -4.43 -8.37
CA ALA A 93 6.61 -3.83 -7.04
C ALA A 93 6.15 -2.37 -7.05
N GLY A 94 6.28 -1.65 -8.17
CA GLY A 94 5.74 -0.32 -8.37
C GLY A 94 4.20 -0.31 -8.34
N PHE A 95 3.54 -1.31 -8.91
CA PHE A 95 2.09 -1.45 -8.85
C PHE A 95 1.64 -1.77 -7.44
N VAL A 96 2.30 -2.74 -6.79
CA VAL A 96 1.99 -3.07 -5.39
C VAL A 96 2.24 -1.87 -4.47
N ALA A 97 3.34 -1.14 -4.66
CA ALA A 97 3.65 0.04 -3.87
C ALA A 97 2.64 1.18 -4.09
N SER A 98 2.06 1.32 -5.29
CA SER A 98 1.04 2.35 -5.54
C SER A 98 -0.27 2.04 -4.81
N VAL A 99 -0.59 0.77 -4.53
CA VAL A 99 -1.85 0.38 -3.87
C VAL A 99 -1.68 -0.02 -2.40
N ALA A 100 -0.45 -0.25 -1.93
CA ALA A 100 -0.17 -0.74 -0.58
C ALA A 100 -0.64 0.21 0.54
N HIS A 101 -0.54 1.54 0.36
CA HIS A 101 -1.04 2.49 1.36
C HIS A 101 -2.59 2.51 1.40
N PRO A 102 -3.30 2.65 0.26
CA PRO A 102 -4.75 2.48 0.21
C PRO A 102 -5.27 1.13 0.72
N PHE A 103 -4.50 0.05 0.56
CA PHE A 103 -4.88 -1.28 1.06
C PHE A 103 -5.16 -1.26 2.56
N VAL A 104 -4.44 -0.45 3.34
CA VAL A 104 -4.68 -0.34 4.78
C VAL A 104 -6.12 0.06 5.06
N VAL A 105 -6.64 1.08 4.38
CA VAL A 105 -8.04 1.50 4.55
C VAL A 105 -8.99 0.47 3.94
N ASN A 106 -8.72 0.01 2.73
CA ASN A 106 -9.58 -0.93 2.03
C ASN A 106 -9.76 -2.27 2.76
N MET A 107 -8.73 -2.72 3.48
CA MET A 107 -8.69 -4.02 4.15
C MET A 107 -8.99 -3.94 5.63
N PHE A 108 -8.55 -2.89 6.34
CA PHE A 108 -8.65 -2.83 7.80
C PHE A 108 -9.86 -2.03 8.30
N SER A 109 -10.59 -1.34 7.43
CA SER A 109 -11.85 -0.70 7.81
C SER A 109 -12.83 -1.72 8.39
N ASN A 110 -13.48 -1.34 9.49
CA ASN A 110 -14.54 -2.12 10.11
C ASN A 110 -15.87 -1.84 9.42
N HIS A 111 -16.50 -2.88 8.86
CA HIS A 111 -17.77 -2.80 8.14
C HIS A 111 -18.92 -3.35 9.01
N SER A 112 -19.08 -2.81 10.22
CA SER A 112 -20.20 -3.18 11.08
C SER A 112 -21.54 -2.84 10.44
N ALA A 113 -22.63 -3.35 11.03
CA ALA A 113 -23.98 -3.03 10.56
C ALA A 113 -24.28 -1.52 10.63
N GLU A 114 -23.69 -0.81 11.59
CA GLU A 114 -23.81 0.64 11.79
C GLU A 114 -22.95 1.43 10.81
N GLN A 115 -21.82 0.87 10.36
CA GLN A 115 -20.87 1.51 9.44
C GLN A 115 -20.61 0.62 8.21
N PRO A 116 -21.62 0.35 7.37
CA PRO A 116 -21.48 -0.60 6.25
C PRO A 116 -20.46 -0.12 5.19
N ASN A 117 -20.25 1.19 5.07
CA ASN A 117 -19.26 1.78 4.16
C ASN A 117 -17.81 1.61 4.64
N GLY A 118 -17.61 1.12 5.87
CA GLY A 118 -16.30 0.97 6.47
C GLY A 118 -15.86 2.22 7.21
N TYR A 119 -15.20 2.01 8.33
CA TYR A 119 -14.53 3.05 9.11
C TYR A 119 -13.25 2.47 9.70
N LEU A 120 -12.15 3.22 9.62
CA LEU A 120 -10.88 2.80 10.17
C LEU A 120 -10.45 3.83 11.20
N ASP A 121 -10.44 3.45 12.47
CA ASP A 121 -9.89 4.25 13.55
C ASP A 121 -8.48 3.83 13.95
N ARG A 122 -7.89 4.67 14.80
CA ARG A 122 -6.56 4.45 15.35
C ARG A 122 -6.48 3.19 16.21
N ALA A 123 -7.55 2.82 16.92
CA ALA A 123 -7.57 1.62 17.75
C ALA A 123 -7.52 0.34 16.88
N THR A 124 -8.34 0.28 15.84
CA THR A 124 -8.36 -0.80 14.84
C THR A 124 -7.00 -0.91 14.16
N LEU A 125 -6.44 0.22 13.71
CA LEU A 125 -5.13 0.27 13.07
C LEU A 125 -3.99 -0.21 13.99
N LYS A 126 -4.00 0.21 15.26
CA LYS A 126 -3.06 -0.24 16.30
C LYS A 126 -3.17 -1.76 16.51
N SER A 127 -4.38 -2.33 16.53
CA SER A 127 -4.57 -3.78 16.66
C SER A 127 -3.97 -4.56 15.49
N PHE A 128 -4.28 -4.16 14.25
CA PHE A 128 -3.76 -4.85 13.05
C PHE A 128 -2.24 -4.83 12.99
N PHE A 129 -1.62 -3.72 13.41
CA PHE A 129 -0.17 -3.55 13.38
C PHE A 129 0.54 -3.91 14.70
N GLY A 130 -0.17 -4.43 15.70
CA GLY A 130 0.42 -4.82 16.98
C GLY A 130 1.00 -3.65 17.78
N VAL A 131 0.51 -2.42 17.58
CA VAL A 131 1.02 -1.20 18.23
C VAL A 131 0.22 -0.89 19.49
N SER A 132 0.89 -0.33 20.50
CA SER A 132 0.31 0.16 21.75
C SER A 132 0.88 1.53 22.14
N GLY A 133 0.44 2.07 23.27
CA GLY A 133 0.92 3.33 23.81
C GLY A 133 0.17 4.57 23.28
N PRO A 134 0.40 5.73 23.93
CA PRO A 134 -0.14 7.01 23.47
C PRO A 134 0.55 7.47 22.19
N ASP A 135 -0.05 8.41 21.48
CA ASP A 135 0.45 8.87 20.16
C ASP A 135 1.82 9.59 20.25
N SER A 136 2.15 10.09 21.44
CA SER A 136 3.47 10.62 21.76
C SER A 136 4.55 9.54 21.90
N ALA A 137 4.18 8.30 22.18
CA ALA A 137 5.07 7.18 22.51
C ALA A 137 4.49 5.84 22.03
N LEU A 138 4.32 5.71 20.71
CA LEU A 138 3.88 4.46 20.09
C LEU A 138 4.93 3.36 20.26
N VAL A 139 4.49 2.18 20.69
CA VAL A 139 5.32 0.99 20.90
C VAL A 139 4.79 -0.13 20.02
N TRP A 140 5.62 -0.60 19.09
CA TRP A 140 5.32 -1.81 18.34
C TRP A 140 5.59 -3.05 19.20
N ASN A 141 4.56 -3.87 19.41
CA ASN A 141 4.63 -5.13 20.11
C ASN A 141 4.73 -6.25 19.09
N LYS A 142 5.97 -6.69 18.85
CA LYS A 142 6.27 -7.74 17.89
C LYS A 142 5.41 -8.99 18.10
N GLY A 143 4.80 -9.49 17.01
CA GLY A 143 4.01 -10.71 17.01
C GLY A 143 2.63 -10.58 17.64
N GLN A 144 2.18 -9.35 17.94
CA GLN A 144 0.86 -9.08 18.51
C GLN A 144 -0.12 -8.48 17.50
N GLU A 145 0.23 -8.49 16.21
CA GLU A 145 -0.66 -8.19 15.09
C GLU A 145 -1.90 -9.09 15.14
N ARG A 146 -3.09 -8.49 15.17
CA ARG A 146 -4.35 -9.25 15.27
C ARG A 146 -5.53 -8.50 14.70
N ILE A 147 -6.49 -9.25 14.16
CA ILE A 147 -7.83 -8.73 13.86
C ILE A 147 -8.46 -8.28 15.20
N PRO A 148 -8.92 -7.02 15.31
CA PRO A 148 -9.52 -6.53 16.54
C PRO A 148 -10.85 -7.25 16.85
N ASN A 149 -11.21 -7.27 18.14
CA ASN A 149 -12.53 -7.74 18.55
C ASN A 149 -13.63 -6.84 17.95
N ASN A 150 -14.79 -7.41 17.63
CA ASN A 150 -15.93 -6.69 17.03
C ASN A 150 -15.58 -6.02 15.69
N TRP A 151 -14.65 -6.60 14.95
CA TRP A 151 -14.29 -6.17 13.60
C TRP A 151 -15.00 -7.03 12.55
N TYR A 152 -15.59 -6.37 11.56
CA TYR A 152 -16.31 -6.99 10.46
C TYR A 152 -15.60 -6.68 9.15
N ARG A 153 -15.29 -7.73 8.39
CA ARG A 153 -14.61 -7.60 7.10
C ARG A 153 -15.46 -6.87 6.06
N ARG A 154 -14.78 -6.40 5.01
CA ARG A 154 -15.38 -5.87 3.78
C ARG A 154 -16.57 -6.73 3.28
N PRO A 155 -17.71 -6.12 2.90
CA PRO A 155 -18.93 -6.86 2.54
C PRO A 155 -18.70 -7.80 1.36
N SER A 156 -19.28 -9.01 1.42
CA SER A 156 -19.16 -10.01 0.35
C SER A 156 -19.58 -9.51 -1.03
N SER A 157 -20.49 -8.53 -1.10
CA SER A 157 -20.96 -7.89 -2.34
C SER A 157 -19.93 -6.96 -3.00
N ASN A 158 -18.84 -6.60 -2.29
CA ASN A 158 -17.81 -5.68 -2.78
C ASN A 158 -16.39 -6.23 -2.54
N PRO A 159 -16.00 -7.33 -3.20
CA PRO A 159 -14.66 -7.88 -3.07
C PRO A 159 -13.60 -6.90 -3.57
N TYR A 160 -12.40 -6.93 -2.98
CA TYR A 160 -11.27 -6.16 -3.49
C TYR A 160 -10.51 -7.00 -4.52
N THR A 161 -10.74 -6.71 -5.80
CA THR A 161 -10.23 -7.50 -6.93
C THR A 161 -9.08 -6.80 -7.63
N LEU A 162 -8.53 -7.41 -8.69
CA LEU A 162 -7.52 -6.77 -9.52
C LEU A 162 -8.09 -5.47 -10.14
N ALA A 163 -9.35 -5.50 -10.55
CA ALA A 163 -10.04 -4.31 -11.06
C ALA A 163 -10.12 -3.19 -10.02
N SER A 164 -10.39 -3.50 -8.74
CA SER A 164 -10.33 -2.51 -7.66
C SER A 164 -8.94 -1.89 -7.51
N GLY A 165 -7.89 -2.73 -7.56
CA GLY A 165 -6.50 -2.28 -7.48
C GLY A 165 -6.08 -1.38 -8.66
N VAL A 166 -6.56 -1.69 -9.87
CA VAL A 166 -6.34 -0.84 -11.05
C VAL A 166 -7.04 0.51 -10.88
N LEU A 167 -8.28 0.54 -10.38
CA LEU A 167 -8.99 1.79 -10.11
C LEU A 167 -8.29 2.65 -9.06
N ASP A 168 -7.80 2.05 -7.97
CA ASP A 168 -7.00 2.75 -6.96
C ASP A 168 -5.69 3.29 -7.55
N THR A 169 -5.02 2.51 -8.40
CA THR A 169 -3.81 2.95 -9.11
C THR A 169 -4.09 4.14 -10.02
N LEU A 170 -5.19 4.10 -10.78
CA LEU A 170 -5.61 5.22 -11.64
C LEU A 170 -5.93 6.46 -10.81
N ALA A 171 -6.64 6.31 -9.69
CA ALA A 171 -6.90 7.42 -8.77
C ALA A 171 -5.59 8.01 -8.20
N ASN A 172 -4.60 7.15 -7.93
CA ASN A 172 -3.31 7.59 -7.43
C ASN A 172 -2.50 8.32 -8.50
N LEU A 173 -2.45 7.80 -9.72
CA LEU A 173 -1.84 8.46 -10.88
C LEU A 173 -2.47 9.81 -11.19
N ARG A 174 -3.80 9.92 -11.03
CA ARG A 174 -4.53 11.19 -11.20
C ARG A 174 -4.11 12.25 -10.18
N ALA A 175 -3.89 11.87 -8.93
CA ALA A 175 -3.46 12.79 -7.89
C ALA A 175 -1.95 13.06 -7.93
N TYR A 176 -1.17 12.04 -8.30
CA TYR A 176 0.28 12.02 -8.26
C TYR A 176 0.82 11.25 -9.48
N PRO A 177 1.07 11.91 -10.62
CA PRO A 177 1.53 11.23 -11.84
C PRO A 177 2.80 10.38 -11.65
N ASP A 178 3.69 10.80 -10.74
CA ASP A 178 4.91 10.05 -10.42
C ASP A 178 4.66 8.80 -9.55
N SER A 179 3.45 8.56 -9.04
CA SER A 179 3.16 7.46 -8.10
C SER A 179 3.41 6.07 -8.70
N PHE A 180 3.34 5.95 -10.03
CA PHE A 180 3.58 4.68 -10.73
C PHE A 180 4.52 4.88 -11.93
N ARG A 181 5.83 5.00 -11.62
CA ARG A 181 6.91 4.99 -12.62
C ARG A 181 7.86 3.83 -12.38
N VAL A 182 8.27 3.18 -13.45
CA VAL A 182 9.27 2.12 -13.41
C VAL A 182 10.64 2.68 -13.66
N GLY A 183 11.55 2.42 -12.73
CA GLY A 183 12.90 2.95 -12.80
C GLY A 183 13.47 3.18 -11.42
N GLY A 184 14.53 3.95 -11.35
CA GLY A 184 15.24 4.19 -10.11
C GLY A 184 16.30 5.27 -10.23
N ASN A 185 16.88 5.61 -9.08
CA ASN A 185 18.04 6.46 -9.02
C ASN A 185 19.26 5.76 -9.64
N THR A 186 20.08 6.54 -10.34
CA THR A 186 21.24 6.07 -11.12
C THR A 186 22.56 6.08 -10.33
N GLY A 187 22.50 5.81 -9.02
CA GLY A 187 23.66 5.81 -8.14
C GLY A 187 23.90 7.13 -7.39
N THR A 188 23.04 8.12 -7.59
CA THR A 188 22.98 9.36 -6.79
C THR A 188 21.54 9.65 -6.37
N VAL A 189 21.33 10.40 -5.29
CA VAL A 189 19.98 10.86 -4.94
C VAL A 189 19.43 11.81 -5.99
N ASN A 190 18.10 11.89 -6.12
CA ASN A 190 17.40 12.75 -7.08
C ASN A 190 17.81 12.52 -8.55
N SER A 191 18.27 11.32 -8.92
CA SER A 191 18.64 10.98 -10.30
C SER A 191 17.74 9.92 -10.92
N PHE A 192 16.45 9.97 -10.59
CA PHE A 192 15.48 8.96 -11.03
C PHE A 192 15.38 8.93 -12.56
N ALA A 193 15.75 7.81 -13.15
CA ALA A 193 15.57 7.50 -14.57
C ALA A 193 14.59 6.34 -14.69
N GLY A 194 13.64 6.46 -15.63
CA GLY A 194 12.59 5.47 -15.76
C GLY A 194 11.56 5.77 -16.83
N VAL A 195 10.69 4.81 -17.04
CA VAL A 195 9.54 4.90 -17.96
C VAL A 195 8.25 5.06 -17.16
N ASP A 196 7.37 5.90 -17.66
CA ASP A 196 5.98 5.92 -17.22
C ASP A 196 5.27 4.73 -17.85
N LEU A 197 4.64 3.90 -17.02
CA LEU A 197 3.92 2.72 -17.45
C LEU A 197 2.41 2.91 -17.50
N GLY A 198 1.91 4.14 -17.54
CA GLY A 198 0.49 4.43 -17.80
C GLY A 198 -0.12 3.68 -19.00
N ASN A 199 0.72 3.09 -19.87
CA ASN A 199 0.34 2.31 -21.04
C ASN A 199 0.44 0.76 -20.90
N LEU A 200 1.07 0.20 -19.85
CA LEU A 200 1.29 -1.26 -19.74
C LEU A 200 0.14 -2.04 -19.08
N THR A 201 -0.97 -1.38 -18.75
CA THR A 201 -2.19 -2.05 -18.20
C THR A 201 -3.17 -2.51 -19.28
N GLY A 202 -2.77 -2.52 -20.56
CA GLY A 202 -3.61 -3.04 -21.65
C GLY A 202 -4.47 -2.00 -22.37
N GLY A 203 -4.00 -0.78 -22.56
CA GLY A 203 -4.58 0.16 -23.53
C GLY A 203 -5.81 0.96 -23.09
N TYR A 204 -6.05 1.13 -21.78
CA TYR A 204 -7.13 1.96 -21.24
C TYR A 204 -6.60 3.18 -20.46
N ALA A 205 -5.78 4.04 -21.06
CA ALA A 205 -5.56 5.41 -20.57
C ALA A 205 -5.04 6.27 -21.74
N VAL A 206 -5.89 7.14 -22.28
CA VAL A 206 -5.99 8.56 -21.92
C VAL A 206 -4.64 9.27 -22.04
N GLU A 207 -4.52 10.03 -23.13
CA GLU A 207 -3.46 10.97 -23.43
C GLU A 207 -3.33 12.00 -22.30
N TYR A 208 -2.12 12.17 -21.73
CA TYR A 208 -1.83 13.32 -20.87
C TYR A 208 -0.48 13.94 -21.21
N ALA A 209 -0.57 15.25 -21.49
CA ALA A 209 0.54 16.18 -21.59
C ALA A 209 1.23 16.33 -20.22
N GLY A 210 2.56 16.30 -20.24
CA GLY A 210 3.38 16.33 -19.04
C GLY A 210 3.23 17.62 -18.23
N CYS A 211 3.03 17.47 -16.92
CA CYS A 211 3.23 18.55 -15.96
C CYS A 211 4.56 18.30 -15.24
N ASN A 212 5.48 19.27 -15.32
CA ASN A 212 6.75 19.26 -14.61
C ASN A 212 6.61 19.97 -13.26
N PHE A 213 7.31 19.44 -12.26
CA PHE A 213 7.35 19.84 -10.86
C PHE A 213 7.13 21.34 -10.61
N GLY A 214 6.00 21.67 -9.99
CA GLY A 214 5.88 22.87 -9.17
C GLY A 214 4.63 23.72 -9.38
N HIS A 215 3.97 23.71 -10.53
CA HIS A 215 2.74 24.49 -10.75
C HIS A 215 1.83 23.76 -11.74
N CYS A 216 0.58 23.48 -11.32
CA CYS A 216 -0.50 23.13 -12.23
C CYS A 216 -1.28 24.42 -12.51
N GLY A 217 -1.23 24.88 -13.76
CA GLY A 217 -2.20 25.85 -14.30
C GLY A 217 -3.41 25.14 -14.88
#